data_AF-A0A483A4R4-F1
#
_entry.id   AF-A0A483A4R4-F1
#
_cell.length_a   1.000
_cell.length_b   1.000
_cell.length_c   1.000
_cell.angle_alpha   90.00
_cell.angle_beta   90.00
_cell.angle_gamma   90.00
#
_symmetry.space_group_name_H-M   'P 1'
#
loop_
_entity.id
_entity.type
_entity.pdbx_description
1 polymer ?
#
loop_
_entity_poly.entity_id
_entity_poly.type
_entity_poly.pdbx_seq_one_letter_code
_entity_poly.pdbx_strand_id
1 'polypeptide(L)'
;MLSQLKQQSLPDKCVVLTADDAYQSIAQNAYPLLKKYQMSMSVFVSSDSVDGKYKAMMNWQQMRDIQGDIMQFYNHSVGHTHFVNLDKTNIDQQIQQAQKRLKNELNVDAKILAYPYGKANLATFKQVKELGYVAFG
;
A
#
# COMPACT_ATOMS: atom_id res chain seq x y z
N MET A 1 3.32 -2.76 13.87
CA MET A 1 4.51 -2.24 13.16
C MET A 1 4.66 -0.73 13.26
N LEU A 2 3.81 0.09 12.62
CA LEU A 2 3.97 1.56 12.63
C LEU A 2 3.95 2.17 14.04
N SER A 3 3.18 1.59 14.95
CA SER A 3 3.18 1.93 16.37
C SER A 3 4.53 1.67 17.04
N GLN A 4 5.18 0.54 16.75
CA GLN A 4 6.50 0.18 17.28
C GLN A 4 7.62 1.03 16.67
N LEU A 5 7.53 1.38 15.37
CA LEU A 5 8.46 2.31 14.73
C LEU A 5 8.43 3.69 15.40
N LYS A 6 7.25 4.19 15.77
CA LYS A 6 7.10 5.46 16.49
C LYS A 6 7.65 5.42 17.92
N GLN A 7 7.70 4.24 18.54
CA GLN A 7 8.20 4.06 19.89
C GLN A 7 9.72 3.79 19.95
N GLN A 8 10.41 3.75 18.80
CA GLN A 8 11.85 3.49 18.68
C GLN A 8 12.34 2.22 19.41
N SER A 9 11.45 1.25 19.60
CA SER A 9 11.71 0.00 20.33
C SER A 9 11.69 -1.21 19.39
N LEU A 10 12.41 -1.10 18.27
CA LEU A 10 12.55 -2.24 17.35
C LEU A 10 13.54 -3.27 17.94
N PRO A 11 13.25 -4.58 17.81
CA PRO A 11 14.23 -5.61 18.12
C PRO A 11 15.47 -5.48 17.22
N ASP A 12 16.63 -5.92 17.71
CA ASP A 12 17.90 -5.94 16.96
C ASP A 12 17.79 -6.60 15.58
N LYS A 13 16.92 -7.61 15.46
CA LYS A 13 16.59 -8.28 14.22
C LYS A 13 15.12 -8.09 13.91
N CYS A 14 14.82 -7.11 13.06
CA CYS A 14 13.47 -6.84 12.58
C CYS A 14 13.43 -6.89 11.05
N VAL A 15 12.30 -7.37 10.53
CA VAL A 15 11.98 -7.32 9.10
C VAL A 15 10.57 -6.76 8.93
N VAL A 16 10.34 -6.08 7.81
CA VAL A 16 9.03 -5.62 7.39
C VAL A 16 8.64 -6.40 6.15
N LEU A 17 7.49 -7.05 6.19
CA LEU A 17 6.94 -7.77 5.04
C LEU A 17 5.98 -6.86 4.29
N THR A 18 6.26 -6.65 3.02
CA THR A 18 5.38 -5.91 2.12
C THR A 18 5.07 -6.73 0.88
N ALA A 19 3.92 -6.45 0.27
CA ALA A 19 3.57 -6.96 -1.04
C ALA A 19 2.83 -5.86 -1.81
N ASP A 20 2.93 -5.88 -3.14
CA ASP A 20 2.30 -4.88 -3.99
C ASP A 20 1.10 -5.50 -4.75
N ASP A 21 0.32 -4.63 -5.40
CA ASP A 21 -0.75 -4.93 -6.36
C ASP A 21 -2.00 -5.64 -5.84
N ALA A 22 -2.05 -6.08 -4.59
CA ALA A 22 -3.22 -6.70 -3.98
C ALA A 22 -3.71 -7.98 -4.70
N TYR A 23 -2.79 -8.81 -5.20
CA TYR A 23 -3.11 -10.11 -5.79
C TYR A 23 -3.89 -11.04 -4.84
N GLN A 24 -4.83 -11.82 -5.40
CA GLN A 24 -5.67 -12.76 -4.67
C GLN A 24 -4.86 -13.83 -3.92
N SER A 25 -3.68 -14.19 -4.42
CA SER A 25 -2.76 -15.13 -3.78
C SER A 25 -2.30 -14.67 -2.39
N ILE A 26 -2.33 -13.35 -2.12
CA ILE A 26 -2.02 -12.80 -0.80
C ILE A 26 -3.09 -13.26 0.21
N ALA A 27 -4.38 -13.12 -0.12
CA ALA A 27 -5.46 -13.58 0.75
C ALA A 27 -5.52 -15.12 0.87
N GLN A 28 -5.31 -15.84 -0.24
CA GLN A 28 -5.49 -17.29 -0.28
C GLN A 28 -4.30 -18.06 0.32
N ASN A 29 -3.08 -17.58 0.10
CA ASN A 29 -1.87 -18.34 0.42
C ASN A 29 -1.04 -17.67 1.52
N ALA A 30 -0.79 -16.35 1.41
CA ALA A 30 0.05 -15.65 2.38
C ALA A 30 -0.66 -15.44 3.72
N TYR A 31 -1.91 -14.96 3.71
CA TYR A 31 -2.65 -14.62 4.93
C TYR A 31 -2.81 -15.79 5.92
N PRO A 32 -3.14 -17.03 5.50
CA PRO A 32 -3.18 -18.17 6.43
C PRO A 32 -1.82 -18.45 7.10
N LEU A 33 -0.71 -18.31 6.36
CA LEU A 33 0.64 -18.50 6.89
C LEU A 33 1.03 -17.38 7.84
N LEU A 34 0.75 -16.12 7.47
CA LEU A 34 0.98 -14.95 8.31
C LEU A 34 0.25 -15.07 9.66
N LYS A 35 -1.01 -15.51 9.64
CA LYS A 35 -1.76 -15.83 10.88
C LYS A 35 -1.11 -16.95 11.68
N LYS A 36 -0.73 -18.05 11.03
CA LYS A 36 -0.09 -19.21 11.69
C LYS A 36 1.20 -18.82 12.42
N TYR A 37 2.00 -17.95 11.82
CA TYR A 37 3.29 -17.51 12.36
C TYR A 37 3.23 -16.17 13.10
N GLN A 38 2.04 -15.59 13.27
CA GLN A 38 1.82 -14.29 13.93
C GLN A 38 2.70 -13.17 13.34
N MET A 39 2.84 -13.16 12.02
CA MET A 39 3.58 -12.15 11.27
C MET A 39 2.62 -11.20 10.59
N SER A 40 2.94 -9.90 10.63
CA SER A 40 2.18 -8.87 9.92
C SER A 40 2.75 -8.60 8.53
N MET A 41 1.88 -8.24 7.59
CA MET A 41 2.23 -7.76 6.26
C MET A 41 1.46 -6.48 5.91
N SER A 42 2.10 -5.62 5.14
CA SER A 42 1.47 -4.45 4.54
C SER A 42 1.38 -4.62 3.02
N VAL A 43 0.18 -4.45 2.46
CA VAL A 43 -0.09 -4.58 1.03
C VAL A 43 -0.33 -3.22 0.41
N PHE A 44 0.39 -2.90 -0.66
CA PHE A 44 0.24 -1.64 -1.39
C PHE A 44 -0.73 -1.86 -2.55
N VAL A 45 -1.85 -1.14 -2.53
CA VAL A 45 -3.01 -1.37 -3.40
C VAL A 45 -3.06 -0.35 -4.52
N SER A 46 -3.04 -0.85 -5.76
CA SER A 46 -3.42 -0.09 -6.95
C SER A 46 -4.94 -0.13 -7.09
N SER A 47 -5.63 1.01 -6.92
CA SER A 47 -7.09 1.00 -6.80
C SER A 47 -7.83 0.58 -8.07
N ASP A 48 -7.33 0.93 -9.26
CA ASP A 48 -7.96 0.55 -10.53
C ASP A 48 -7.82 -0.96 -10.78
N SER A 49 -6.73 -1.57 -10.35
CA SER A 49 -6.53 -3.02 -10.47
C SER A 49 -7.60 -3.79 -9.67
N VAL A 50 -8.00 -3.26 -8.51
CA VAL A 50 -9.06 -3.82 -7.68
C VAL A 50 -10.44 -3.50 -8.25
N ASP A 51 -10.69 -2.25 -8.64
CA ASP A 51 -11.97 -1.80 -9.20
C ASP A 51 -12.27 -2.42 -10.57
N GLY A 52 -11.23 -2.84 -11.31
CA GLY A 52 -11.34 -3.62 -12.54
C GLY A 52 -11.87 -5.04 -12.36
N LYS A 53 -11.99 -5.53 -11.10
CA LYS A 53 -12.56 -6.84 -10.74
C LYS A 53 -11.90 -8.02 -11.46
N TYR A 54 -10.60 -7.92 -11.74
CA TYR A 54 -9.85 -9.02 -12.32
C TYR A 54 -9.81 -10.20 -11.36
N LYS A 55 -10.00 -11.42 -11.86
CA LYS A 55 -9.98 -12.65 -11.03
C LYS A 55 -8.67 -12.83 -10.26
N ALA A 56 -7.57 -12.29 -10.78
CA ALA A 56 -6.26 -12.38 -10.14
C ALA A 56 -6.09 -11.43 -8.95
N MET A 57 -6.96 -10.44 -8.78
CA MET A 57 -6.88 -9.42 -7.74
C MET A 57 -7.85 -9.72 -6.59
N MET A 58 -7.47 -9.34 -5.38
CA MET A 58 -8.43 -9.25 -4.28
C MET A 58 -9.49 -8.21 -4.63
N ASN A 59 -10.72 -8.44 -4.18
CA ASN A 59 -11.74 -7.39 -4.16
C ASN A 59 -11.76 -6.65 -2.80
N TRP A 60 -12.47 -5.52 -2.75
CA TRP A 60 -12.60 -4.73 -1.52
C TRP A 60 -13.19 -5.50 -0.34
N GLN A 61 -14.13 -6.43 -0.59
CA GLN A 61 -14.71 -7.23 0.48
C GLN A 61 -13.68 -8.18 1.09
N GLN A 62 -12.88 -8.87 0.28
CA GLN A 62 -11.80 -9.73 0.75
C GLN A 62 -10.77 -8.95 1.56
N MET A 63 -10.43 -7.73 1.13
CA MET A 63 -9.54 -6.86 1.90
C MET A 63 -10.16 -6.44 3.24
N ARG A 64 -11.45 -6.09 3.28
CA ARG A 64 -12.17 -5.83 4.55
C ARG A 64 -12.18 -7.04 5.48
N ASP A 65 -12.40 -8.23 4.94
CA ASP A 65 -12.50 -9.48 5.72
C ASP A 65 -11.18 -9.87 6.39
N ILE A 66 -10.04 -9.48 5.80
CA ILE A 66 -8.71 -9.83 6.32
C ILE A 66 -7.97 -8.65 6.98
N GLN A 67 -8.46 -7.42 6.84
CA GLN A 67 -7.85 -6.24 7.44
C GLN A 67 -7.76 -6.37 8.97
N GLY A 68 -6.59 -6.03 9.52
CA GLY A 68 -6.35 -6.03 10.96
C GLY A 68 -4.87 -5.93 11.30
N ASP A 69 -4.48 -6.47 12.45
CA ASP A 69 -3.08 -6.43 12.90
C ASP A 69 -2.13 -7.26 12.02
N ILE A 70 -2.66 -8.30 11.37
CA ILE A 70 -1.89 -9.19 10.49
C ILE A 70 -1.82 -8.65 9.05
N MET A 71 -2.86 -7.99 8.56
CA MET A 71 -2.91 -7.49 7.19
C MET A 71 -3.34 -6.02 7.14
N GLN A 72 -2.47 -5.19 6.59
CA GLN A 72 -2.67 -3.75 6.46
C GLN A 72 -2.61 -3.37 4.98
N PHE A 73 -3.35 -2.33 4.58
CA PHE A 73 -3.44 -1.90 3.18
C PHE A 73 -3.07 -0.43 3.03
N TYR A 74 -2.20 -0.11 2.06
CA TYR A 74 -1.68 1.23 1.82
C TYR A 74 -1.67 1.58 0.33
N ASN A 75 -1.19 2.77 -0.01
CA ASN A 75 -1.37 3.38 -1.31
C ASN A 75 -0.34 2.87 -2.33
N HIS A 76 -0.77 2.42 -3.51
CA HIS A 76 0.10 2.11 -4.65
C HIS A 76 -0.32 2.83 -5.93
N SER A 77 -0.81 4.07 -5.78
CA SER A 77 -1.43 4.88 -6.82
C SER A 77 -2.75 4.33 -7.36
N VAL A 78 -3.38 5.06 -8.28
CA VAL A 78 -4.63 4.63 -8.90
C VAL A 78 -4.37 3.52 -9.93
N GLY A 79 -3.51 3.80 -10.91
CA GLY A 79 -3.36 2.96 -12.10
C GLY A 79 -2.02 2.25 -12.21
N HIS A 80 -1.24 2.14 -11.13
CA HIS A 80 0.11 1.57 -11.13
C HIS A 80 0.98 2.12 -12.29
N THR A 81 0.91 3.43 -12.52
CA THR A 81 1.61 4.09 -13.64
C THR A 81 2.98 4.58 -13.21
N HIS A 82 3.96 4.52 -14.12
CA HIS A 82 5.29 5.08 -13.88
C HIS A 82 5.22 6.59 -13.61
N PHE A 83 5.49 7.03 -12.38
CA PHE A 83 5.45 8.44 -12.01
C PHE A 83 6.46 9.30 -12.77
N VAL A 84 7.59 8.74 -13.20
CA VAL A 84 8.59 9.44 -14.01
C VAL A 84 8.06 9.90 -15.38
N ASN A 85 6.92 9.38 -15.82
CA ASN A 85 6.26 9.75 -17.08
C ASN A 85 5.10 10.74 -16.89
N LEU A 86 4.84 11.16 -15.64
CA LEU A 86 3.70 12.01 -15.29
C LEU A 86 4.18 13.39 -14.85
N ASP A 87 3.35 14.40 -15.08
CA ASP A 87 3.54 15.71 -14.48
C ASP A 87 3.10 15.73 -13.00
N LYS A 88 3.41 16.85 -12.33
CA LYS A 88 3.08 17.06 -10.92
C LYS A 88 1.58 16.84 -10.64
N THR A 89 0.70 17.45 -11.43
CA THR A 89 -0.75 17.39 -11.23
C THR A 89 -1.26 15.95 -11.33
N ASN A 90 -0.77 15.19 -12.30
CA ASN A 90 -1.13 13.81 -12.52
C ASN A 90 -0.63 12.91 -11.39
N ILE A 91 0.59 13.11 -10.88
CA ILE A 91 1.09 12.40 -9.70
C ILE A 91 0.22 12.68 -8.47
N ASP A 92 -0.15 13.95 -8.23
CA ASP A 92 -1.03 14.32 -7.12
C ASP A 92 -2.38 13.61 -7.22
N GLN A 93 -2.98 13.59 -8.41
CA GLN A 93 -4.25 12.90 -8.65
C GLN A 93 -4.13 11.39 -8.42
N GLN A 94 -3.10 10.75 -8.95
CA GLN A 94 -2.83 9.32 -8.76
C GLN A 94 -2.72 8.94 -7.29
N ILE A 95 -2.09 9.77 -6.46
CA ILE A 95 -1.92 9.47 -5.03
C ILE A 95 -3.21 9.77 -4.26
N GLN A 96 -3.81 10.95 -4.46
CA GLN A 96 -4.94 11.42 -3.65
C GLN A 96 -6.23 10.64 -3.94
N GLN A 97 -6.46 10.27 -5.20
CA GLN A 97 -7.65 9.48 -5.57
C GLN A 97 -7.56 8.06 -5.01
N ALA A 98 -6.39 7.42 -5.09
CA ALA A 98 -6.16 6.11 -4.47
C ALA A 98 -6.32 6.17 -2.95
N GLN A 99 -5.82 7.24 -2.30
CA GLN A 99 -6.00 7.43 -0.86
C GLN A 99 -7.47 7.60 -0.48
N LYS A 100 -8.23 8.40 -1.26
CA LYS A 100 -9.67 8.55 -1.07
C LYS A 100 -10.39 7.21 -1.22
N ARG A 101 -9.97 6.39 -2.19
CA ARG A 101 -10.54 5.06 -2.38
C ARG A 101 -10.28 4.14 -1.19
N LEU A 102 -9.03 4.09 -0.72
CA LEU A 102 -8.63 3.32 0.48
C LEU A 102 -9.38 3.79 1.74
N LYS A 103 -9.54 5.10 1.91
CA LYS A 103 -10.34 5.66 3.01
C LYS A 103 -11.79 5.19 2.96
N ASN A 104 -12.42 5.24 1.79
CA ASN A 104 -13.82 4.86 1.64
C ASN A 104 -14.05 3.35 1.84
N GLU A 105 -13.16 2.50 1.33
CA GLU A 105 -13.37 1.04 1.30
C GLU A 105 -12.86 0.33 2.57
N LEU A 106 -11.80 0.88 3.17
CA LEU A 106 -11.02 0.23 4.23
C LEU A 106 -10.81 1.12 5.47
N ASN A 107 -11.30 2.36 5.45
CA ASN A 107 -11.09 3.34 6.53
C ASN A 107 -9.61 3.65 6.83
N VAL A 108 -8.75 3.63 5.80
CA VAL A 108 -7.31 3.90 5.93
C VAL A 108 -7.00 5.37 5.64
N ASP A 109 -6.52 6.10 6.64
CA ASP A 109 -6.00 7.48 6.52
C ASP A 109 -4.48 7.57 6.49
N ALA A 110 -3.78 6.46 6.78
CA ALA A 110 -2.34 6.45 6.86
C ALA A 110 -1.72 6.80 5.50
N LYS A 111 -0.92 7.88 5.47
CA LYS A 111 -0.22 8.36 4.28
C LYS A 111 1.08 7.60 4.06
N ILE A 112 0.96 6.37 3.57
CA ILE A 112 2.09 5.51 3.21
C ILE A 112 1.93 5.08 1.76
N LEU A 113 3.00 5.20 0.98
CA LEU A 113 3.00 4.96 -0.46
C LEU A 113 4.17 4.06 -0.85
N ALA A 114 3.93 3.07 -1.69
CA ALA A 114 4.98 2.42 -2.47
C ALA A 114 4.98 3.02 -3.88
N TYR A 115 6.15 3.42 -4.39
CA TYR A 115 6.27 3.94 -5.75
C TYR A 115 6.03 2.83 -6.78
N PRO A 116 5.10 3.00 -7.74
CA PRO A 116 4.96 2.04 -8.83
C PRO A 116 6.31 1.80 -9.53
N TYR A 117 6.67 0.52 -9.72
CA TYR A 117 7.93 0.08 -10.31
C TYR A 117 9.21 0.49 -9.57
N GLY A 118 9.12 1.00 -8.34
CA GLY A 118 10.28 1.48 -7.57
C GLY A 118 11.02 2.64 -8.25
N LYS A 119 10.31 3.48 -9.00
CA LYS A 119 10.90 4.57 -9.79
C LYS A 119 10.31 5.92 -9.42
N ALA A 120 11.16 6.79 -8.90
CA ALA A 120 10.87 8.19 -8.67
C ALA A 120 12.13 9.04 -8.96
N ASN A 121 11.92 10.30 -9.36
CA ASN A 121 13.00 11.28 -9.45
C ASN A 121 12.97 12.22 -8.23
N LEU A 122 13.98 13.08 -8.09
CA LEU A 122 14.08 14.02 -6.96
C LEU A 122 12.86 14.95 -6.82
N ALA A 123 12.27 15.38 -7.94
CA ALA A 123 11.08 16.20 -7.92
C ALA A 123 9.87 15.43 -7.37
N THR A 124 9.69 14.17 -7.79
CA THR A 124 8.66 13.27 -7.27
C THR A 124 8.85 12.98 -5.78
N PHE A 125 10.08 12.73 -5.30
CA PHE A 125 10.34 12.54 -3.88
C PHE A 125 9.93 13.77 -3.06
N LYS A 126 10.32 14.97 -3.51
CA LYS A 126 9.95 16.22 -2.85
C LYS A 126 8.43 16.41 -2.82
N GLN A 127 7.77 16.20 -3.95
CA GLN A 127 6.33 16.30 -4.09
C GLN A 127 5.58 15.35 -3.14
N VAL A 128 5.93 14.06 -3.13
CA VAL A 128 5.26 13.08 -2.26
C VAL A 128 5.45 13.42 -0.77
N LYS A 129 6.63 13.93 -0.41
CA LYS A 129 6.88 14.44 0.94
C LYS A 129 6.02 15.68 1.27
N GLU A 130 5.86 16.62 0.33
CA GLU A 130 4.98 17.80 0.47
C GLU A 130 3.51 17.40 0.68
N LEU A 131 3.06 16.31 0.05
CA LEU A 131 1.72 15.73 0.27
C LEU A 131 1.57 15.06 1.65
N GLY A 132 2.65 14.93 2.41
CA GLY A 132 2.68 14.35 3.76
C GLY A 132 2.76 12.83 3.78
N TYR A 133 3.25 12.20 2.71
CA TYR A 133 3.44 10.75 2.66
C TYR A 133 4.83 10.34 3.10
N VAL A 134 4.90 9.19 3.77
CA VAL A 134 6.12 8.39 3.87
C VAL A 134 6.10 7.41 2.71
N ALA A 135 7.16 7.39 1.90
CA ALA A 135 7.19 6.57 0.70
C ALA A 135 8.54 5.86 0.51
N PHE A 136 8.50 4.70 -0.15
CA PHE A 136 9.66 3.87 -0.45
C PHE A 136 9.43 3.07 -1.74
N GLY A 137 10.46 2.36 -2.17
CA GLY A 137 10.48 1.65 -3.45
C GLY A 137 11.26 2.41 -4.50
#